data_AF-A0A7L0MPC0-F1
#
_entry.id   AF-A0A7L0MPC0-F1
#
_cell.length_a   1.000
_cell.length_b   1.000
_cell.length_c   1.000
_cell.angle_alpha   90.00
_cell.angle_beta   90.00
_cell.angle_gamma   90.00
#
_symmetry.space_group_name_H-M   'P 1'
#
loop_
_entity.id
_entity.type
_entity.pdbx_description
1 polymer ?
#
loop_
_entity_poly.entity_id
_entity_poly.type
_entity_poly.pdbx_seq_one_letter_code
_entity_poly.pdbx_strand_id
1 'polypeptide(L)'
;MQQGYTAVLWVLAVLGMEATALGECELTRLLQDKLQYEMRLQYMKHYFPINYMVQVQYEEVLRPSNITRLRNGTVSEVALRYLWFHVSSQAVLRIHEVLPEKHPSWKYTQELCQLFDALGKEYSKY
;
A
#
# COMPACT_ATOMS: atom_id res chain seq x y z
N MET A 1 12.82 28.30 33.60
CA MET A 1 12.21 28.56 32.28
C MET A 1 12.45 27.44 31.24
N GLN A 2 12.75 26.18 31.64
CA GLN A 2 12.97 25.07 30.67
C GLN A 2 11.76 24.12 30.54
N GLN A 3 10.88 24.08 31.54
CA GLN A 3 9.80 23.09 31.64
C GLN A 3 8.63 23.34 30.67
N GLY A 4 8.43 24.59 30.24
CA GLY A 4 7.43 24.96 29.23
C GLY A 4 7.84 24.57 27.81
N TYR A 5 9.13 24.68 27.47
CA TYR A 5 9.64 24.32 26.14
C TYR A 5 9.55 22.83 25.88
N THR A 6 9.85 22.01 26.89
CA THR A 6 9.69 20.55 26.79
C THR A 6 8.24 20.18 26.57
N ALA A 7 7.29 20.77 27.30
CA ALA A 7 5.87 20.48 27.12
C ALA A 7 5.35 20.88 25.72
N VAL A 8 5.79 22.03 25.20
CA VAL A 8 5.44 22.48 23.83
C VAL A 8 6.02 21.53 22.77
N LEU A 9 7.26 21.06 22.93
CA LEU A 9 7.86 20.10 22.02
C LEU A 9 7.13 18.75 22.04
N TRP A 10 6.68 18.28 23.21
CA TRP A 10 5.88 17.07 23.33
C TRP A 10 4.51 17.20 22.64
N VAL A 11 3.83 18.33 22.82
CA VAL A 11 2.54 18.59 22.15
C VAL A 11 2.72 18.64 20.63
N LEU A 12 3.76 19.31 20.13
CA LEU A 12 4.04 19.37 18.69
C LEU A 12 4.40 18.00 18.11
N ALA A 13 5.15 17.18 18.85
CA ALA A 13 5.47 15.81 18.43
C ALA A 13 4.22 14.91 18.35
N VAL A 14 3.31 15.02 19.32
CA VAL A 14 2.05 14.27 19.35
C VAL A 14 1.13 14.69 18.20
N LEU A 15 0.94 16.00 17.98
CA LEU A 15 0.16 16.52 16.86
C LEU A 15 0.75 16.14 15.49
N GLY A 16 2.08 16.13 15.37
CA GLY A 16 2.76 15.69 14.16
C GLY A 16 2.48 14.23 13.81
N MET A 17 2.51 13.34 14.81
CA MET A 17 2.21 11.91 14.63
C MET A 17 0.73 11.64 14.31
N GLU A 18 -0.19 12.42 14.87
CA GLU A 18 -1.62 12.28 14.56
C GLU A 18 -1.96 12.72 13.13
N ALA A 19 -1.37 13.83 12.67
CA ALA A 19 -1.59 14.34 11.32
C ALA A 19 -1.06 13.38 10.24
N THR A 20 0.07 12.71 10.49
CA THR A 20 0.62 11.73 9.53
C THR A 20 -0.18 10.43 9.53
N ALA A 21 -0.64 9.96 10.69
CA ALA A 21 -1.53 8.82 10.79
C ALA A 21 -2.85 9.06 10.02
N LEU A 22 -3.34 10.31 9.97
CA LEU A 22 -4.54 10.67 9.21
C LEU A 22 -4.34 10.49 7.70
N GLY A 23 -3.20 10.95 7.16
CA GLY A 23 -2.87 10.84 5.73
C GLY A 23 -2.71 9.39 5.28
N GLU A 24 -2.00 8.56 6.05
CA GLU A 24 -1.87 7.13 5.78
C GLU A 24 -3.22 6.41 5.84
N CYS A 25 -4.06 6.72 6.83
CA CYS A 25 -5.41 6.13 6.95
C CYS A 25 -6.33 6.53 5.80
N GLU A 26 -6.27 7.78 5.35
CA GLU A 26 -7.07 8.26 4.22
C GLU A 26 -6.68 7.54 2.92
N LEU A 27 -5.38 7.46 2.62
CA LEU A 27 -4.89 6.77 1.42
C LEU A 27 -5.20 5.27 1.45
N THR A 28 -5.02 4.62 2.61
CA THR A 28 -5.36 3.19 2.76
C THR A 28 -6.86 2.94 2.67
N ARG A 29 -7.70 3.86 3.10
CA ARG A 29 -9.15 3.81 2.87
C ARG A 29 -9.51 3.91 1.39
N LEU A 30 -8.89 4.83 0.65
CA LEU A 30 -9.09 4.95 -0.80
C LEU A 30 -8.63 3.67 -1.52
N LEU A 31 -7.50 3.09 -1.12
CA LEU A 31 -7.05 1.78 -1.60
C LEU A 31 -8.06 0.68 -1.27
N GLN A 32 -8.59 0.64 -0.04
CA GLN A 32 -9.60 -0.33 0.37
C GLN A 32 -10.84 -0.25 -0.52
N ASP A 33 -11.33 0.96 -0.82
CA ASP A 33 -12.49 1.18 -1.68
C ASP A 33 -12.24 0.71 -3.12
N LYS A 34 -11.04 0.96 -3.65
CA LYS A 34 -10.64 0.49 -4.99
C LYS A 34 -10.35 -1.01 -5.04
N LEU A 35 -9.95 -1.61 -3.93
CA LEU A 35 -9.62 -3.04 -3.80
C LEU A 35 -10.78 -3.88 -3.24
N GLN A 36 -11.99 -3.32 -3.19
CA GLN A 36 -13.19 -4.09 -2.89
C GLN A 36 -13.33 -5.30 -3.83
N TYR A 37 -13.98 -6.34 -3.32
CA TYR A 37 -14.07 -7.63 -4.01
C TYR A 37 -14.63 -7.50 -5.43
N GLU A 38 -15.70 -6.73 -5.61
CA GLU A 38 -16.35 -6.54 -6.91
C GLU A 38 -15.41 -5.89 -7.94
N MET A 39 -14.67 -4.86 -7.52
CA MET A 39 -13.68 -4.19 -8.35
C MET A 39 -12.55 -5.15 -8.75
N ARG A 40 -12.01 -5.91 -7.79
CA ARG A 40 -10.98 -6.92 -8.08
C ARG A 40 -11.50 -8.01 -9.02
N LEU A 41 -12.72 -8.49 -8.81
CA LEU A 41 -13.32 -9.52 -9.65
C LEU A 41 -13.50 -9.03 -11.09
N GLN A 42 -14.04 -7.82 -11.27
CA GLN A 42 -14.25 -7.26 -12.60
C GLN A 42 -12.93 -7.00 -13.32
N TYR A 43 -12.04 -6.22 -12.71
CA TYR A 43 -10.85 -5.72 -13.38
C TYR A 43 -9.69 -6.71 -13.41
N MET A 44 -9.58 -7.64 -12.45
CA MET A 44 -8.45 -8.59 -12.36
C MET A 44 -8.84 -10.03 -12.72
N LYS A 45 -10.11 -10.32 -13.00
CA LYS A 45 -10.56 -11.65 -13.47
C LYS A 45 -11.35 -11.58 -14.76
N HIS A 46 -12.47 -10.85 -14.80
CA HIS A 46 -13.36 -10.86 -15.98
C HIS A 46 -12.75 -10.24 -17.23
N TYR A 47 -11.93 -9.21 -17.06
CA TYR A 47 -11.25 -8.55 -18.17
C TYR A 47 -9.96 -9.24 -18.62
N PHE A 48 -9.53 -10.29 -17.92
CA PHE A 48 -8.37 -11.07 -18.31
C PHE A 48 -8.78 -12.39 -18.98
N PRO A 49 -7.95 -12.92 -19.90
CA PRO A 49 -8.16 -14.26 -20.42
C PRO A 49 -8.22 -15.32 -19.31
N ILE A 50 -8.96 -16.40 -19.56
CA ILE A 50 -9.05 -17.53 -18.62
C ILE A 50 -7.64 -18.11 -18.41
N ASN A 51 -7.25 -18.28 -17.15
CA ASN A 51 -5.92 -18.77 -16.73
C ASN A 51 -4.74 -17.88 -17.19
N TYR A 52 -4.98 -16.60 -17.41
CA TYR A 52 -3.88 -15.65 -17.59
C TYR A 52 -3.02 -15.56 -16.31
N MET A 53 -1.70 -15.56 -16.48
CA MET A 53 -0.73 -15.52 -15.38
C MET A 53 0.36 -14.50 -15.65
N VAL A 54 0.80 -13.83 -14.59
CA VAL A 54 1.96 -12.93 -14.60
C VAL A 54 3.11 -13.62 -13.89
N GLN A 55 4.29 -13.63 -14.50
CA GLN A 55 5.50 -14.22 -13.91
C GLN A 55 6.05 -13.29 -12.82
N VAL A 56 6.20 -13.84 -11.62
CA VAL A 56 6.69 -13.18 -10.41
C VAL A 56 7.66 -14.10 -9.66
N GLN A 57 8.59 -13.51 -8.92
CA GLN A 57 9.47 -14.20 -8.00
C GLN A 57 8.70 -14.65 -6.74
N TYR A 58 9.27 -15.60 -6.02
CA TYR A 58 8.64 -16.15 -4.82
C TYR A 58 8.44 -15.07 -3.74
N GLU A 59 9.41 -14.17 -3.59
CA GLU A 59 9.43 -13.09 -2.60
C GLU A 59 8.39 -12.00 -2.91
N GLU A 60 7.94 -11.90 -4.16
CA GLU A 60 6.91 -10.95 -4.60
C GLU A 60 5.49 -11.41 -4.20
N VAL A 61 5.35 -12.63 -3.63
CA VAL A 61 4.07 -13.18 -3.17
C VAL A 61 3.93 -13.03 -1.66
N LEU A 62 3.32 -11.92 -1.24
CA LEU A 62 3.08 -11.65 0.18
C LEU A 62 1.64 -12.04 0.59
N ARG A 63 1.52 -13.07 1.44
CA ARG A 63 0.23 -13.54 2.00
C ARG A 63 0.14 -13.26 3.51
N PRO A 64 -1.07 -13.32 4.11
CA PRO A 64 -1.22 -13.19 5.56
C PRO A 64 -0.33 -14.15 6.38
N SER A 65 -0.09 -15.37 5.88
CA SER A 65 0.82 -16.33 6.53
C SER A 65 2.27 -15.83 6.60
N ASN A 66 2.75 -15.14 5.55
CA ASN A 66 4.07 -14.51 5.57
C ASN A 66 4.15 -13.43 6.66
N ILE A 67 3.11 -12.59 6.75
CA ILE A 67 3.00 -11.54 7.76
C ILE A 67 2.99 -12.13 9.18
N THR A 68 2.15 -13.14 9.44
CA THR A 68 2.09 -13.80 10.75
C THR A 68 3.44 -14.40 11.13
N ARG A 69 4.14 -15.04 10.19
CA ARG A 69 5.46 -15.61 10.44
C ARG A 69 6.49 -14.54 10.80
N LEU A 70 6.51 -13.43 10.07
CA LEU A 70 7.44 -12.32 10.32
C LEU A 70 7.13 -11.59 11.64
N ARG A 71 5.85 -11.38 11.95
CA ARG A 71 5.41 -10.82 13.23
C ARG A 71 5.88 -11.68 14.41
N ASN A 72 5.75 -13.00 14.31
CA ASN A 72 6.28 -13.93 15.32
C ASN A 72 7.80 -13.92 15.40
N GLY A 73 8.48 -13.55 14.30
CA GLY A 73 9.93 -13.39 14.21
C GLY A 73 10.46 -12.02 14.67
N THR A 74 9.70 -11.26 15.47
CA THR A 74 10.07 -9.96 16.05
C THR A 74 10.20 -8.78 15.07
N VAL A 75 9.65 -8.90 13.85
CA VAL A 75 9.58 -7.78 12.89
C VAL A 75 8.55 -6.75 13.38
N SER A 76 8.92 -5.47 13.35
CA SER A 76 8.03 -4.38 13.80
C SER A 76 6.83 -4.19 12.86
N GLU A 77 5.70 -3.70 13.40
CA GLU A 77 4.51 -3.41 12.59
C GLU A 77 4.78 -2.36 11.50
N VAL A 78 5.64 -1.38 11.77
CA VAL A 78 6.04 -0.36 10.77
C VAL A 78 6.77 -1.04 9.60
N ALA A 79 7.71 -1.94 9.89
CA ALA A 79 8.41 -2.69 8.85
C ALA A 79 7.47 -3.63 8.07
N LEU A 80 6.50 -4.25 8.73
CA LEU A 80 5.49 -5.09 8.08
C LEU A 80 4.58 -4.27 7.15
N ARG A 81 4.16 -3.08 7.56
CA ARG A 81 3.36 -2.15 6.73
C ARG A 81 4.15 -1.68 5.52
N TYR A 82 5.40 -1.29 5.72
CA TYR A 82 6.29 -0.90 4.62
C TYR A 82 6.53 -2.06 3.64
N LEU A 83 6.77 -3.28 4.15
CA LEU A 83 6.92 -4.48 3.32
C LEU A 83 5.65 -4.74 2.51
N TRP A 84 4.48 -4.65 3.13
CA TRP A 84 3.19 -4.79 2.45
C TRP A 84 3.02 -3.75 1.35
N PHE A 85 3.31 -2.48 1.64
CA PHE A 85 3.27 -1.40 0.66
C PHE A 85 4.20 -1.68 -0.52
N HIS A 86 5.46 -2.00 -0.24
CA HIS A 86 6.47 -2.23 -1.24
C HIS A 86 6.08 -3.39 -2.17
N VAL A 87 5.74 -4.56 -1.63
CA VAL A 87 5.37 -5.71 -2.47
C VAL A 87 4.07 -5.45 -3.23
N SER A 88 3.07 -4.81 -2.62
CA SER A 88 1.79 -4.53 -3.27
C SER A 88 1.92 -3.52 -4.40
N SER A 89 2.72 -2.46 -4.22
CA SER A 89 2.99 -1.45 -5.25
C SER A 89 3.70 -2.08 -6.46
N GLN A 90 4.71 -2.91 -6.23
CA GLN A 90 5.40 -3.65 -7.30
C GLN A 90 4.47 -4.62 -8.03
N ALA A 91 3.60 -5.33 -7.29
CA ALA A 91 2.63 -6.24 -7.90
C ALA A 91 1.65 -5.51 -8.82
N VAL A 92 1.11 -4.37 -8.40
CA VAL A 92 0.20 -3.57 -9.24
C VAL A 92 0.94 -2.95 -10.42
N LEU A 93 2.15 -2.43 -10.21
CA LEU A 93 2.97 -1.88 -11.29
C LEU A 93 3.23 -2.93 -12.38
N ARG A 94 3.62 -4.14 -11.98
CA ARG A 94 3.89 -5.23 -12.93
C ARG A 94 2.64 -5.68 -13.68
N ILE A 95 1.46 -5.67 -13.03
CA ILE A 95 0.19 -5.89 -13.73
C ILE A 95 -0.06 -4.76 -14.72
N HIS A 96 0.18 -3.50 -14.34
CA HIS A 96 -0.04 -2.35 -15.22
C HIS A 96 0.86 -2.40 -16.47
N GLU A 97 2.13 -2.75 -16.31
CA GLU A 97 3.12 -2.82 -17.39
C GLU A 97 2.77 -3.81 -18.51
N VAL A 98 2.06 -4.89 -18.18
CA VAL A 98 1.64 -5.89 -19.19
C VAL A 98 0.34 -5.50 -19.90
N LEU A 99 -0.35 -4.45 -19.45
CA LEU A 99 -1.62 -4.02 -20.03
C LEU A 99 -1.39 -2.94 -21.10
N PRO A 100 -1.92 -3.12 -22.32
CA PRO A 100 -1.95 -2.02 -23.28
C PRO A 100 -2.91 -0.92 -22.79
N GLU A 101 -2.67 0.34 -23.18
CA GLU A 101 -3.49 1.49 -22.76
C GLU A 101 -5.00 1.32 -23.03
N LYS A 102 -5.34 0.60 -24.11
CA LYS A 102 -6.73 0.32 -24.51
C LYS A 102 -7.40 -0.77 -23.66
N HIS A 103 -6.65 -1.46 -22.81
CA HIS A 103 -7.20 -2.53 -21.96
C HIS A 103 -8.17 -1.94 -20.93
N PRO A 104 -9.34 -2.55 -20.69
CA PRO A 104 -10.34 -2.00 -19.78
C PRO A 104 -9.86 -1.90 -18.32
N SER A 105 -8.89 -2.70 -17.90
CA SER A 105 -8.24 -2.61 -16.58
C SER A 105 -7.06 -1.64 -16.51
N TRP A 106 -6.64 -1.02 -17.61
CA TRP A 106 -5.48 -0.13 -17.64
C TRP A 106 -5.67 1.08 -16.73
N LYS A 107 -6.81 1.77 -16.85
CA LYS A 107 -7.12 2.93 -15.99
C LYS A 107 -7.25 2.54 -14.51
N TYR A 108 -7.89 1.40 -14.23
CA TYR A 108 -8.03 0.89 -12.86
C TYR A 108 -6.67 0.62 -12.21
N THR A 109 -5.76 -0.04 -12.93
CA THR A 109 -4.40 -0.32 -12.45
C THR A 109 -3.56 0.96 -12.33
N GLN A 110 -3.73 1.92 -13.24
CA GLN A 110 -3.09 3.24 -13.14
C GLN A 110 -3.50 3.99 -11.87
N GLU A 111 -4.80 4.03 -11.56
CA GLU A 111 -5.31 4.68 -10.34
C GLU A 111 -4.75 4.01 -9.07
N LEU A 112 -4.62 2.69 -9.06
CA LEU A 112 -3.98 1.97 -7.96
C LEU A 112 -2.49 2.34 -7.85
N CYS A 113 -1.74 2.41 -8.95
CA CYS A 113 -0.35 2.87 -8.95
C CYS A 113 -0.24 4.28 -8.35
N GLN A 114 -1.11 5.21 -8.75
CA GLN A 114 -1.12 6.58 -8.22
C GLN A 114 -1.40 6.63 -6.70
N LEU A 115 -2.30 5.80 -6.20
CA LEU A 115 -2.58 5.70 -4.77
C LEU A 115 -1.38 5.11 -4.01
N PHE A 116 -0.69 4.11 -4.56
CA PHE A 116 0.54 3.59 -3.99
C PHE A 116 1.67 4.63 -4.02
N ASP A 117 1.84 5.38 -5.11
CA ASP A 117 2.83 6.47 -5.18
C ASP A 117 2.57 7.55 -4.12
N ALA A 118 1.30 7.91 -3.91
CA ALA A 118 0.91 8.83 -2.84
C ALA A 118 1.24 8.26 -1.45
N LEU A 119 0.95 6.97 -1.22
CA LEU A 119 1.29 6.31 0.04
C LEU A 119 2.81 6.20 0.26
N GLY A 120 3.58 5.97 -0.81
CA GLY A 120 5.04 5.97 -0.77
C GLY A 120 5.64 7.33 -0.39
N LYS A 121 5.00 8.43 -0.82
CA LYS A 121 5.38 9.79 -0.40
C LYS A 121 5.14 10.01 1.09
N GLU A 122 4.06 9.46 1.66
CA GLU A 122 3.84 9.48 3.10
C GLU A 122 4.91 8.69 3.85
N TYR A 123 5.26 7.49 3.38
CA TYR A 123 6.35 6.71 3.99
C TYR A 123 7.73 7.35 3.88
N SER A 124 7.97 8.19 2.86
CA SER A 124 9.24 8.89 2.66
C SER A 124 9.44 10.09 3.60
N LYS A 125 8.44 10.46 4.40
CA LYS A 125 8.54 11.54 5.39
C LYS A 125 9.26 11.11 6.68
N TYR A 126 9.58 9.83 6.82
CA TYR A 126 10.22 9.20 7.98
C TYR A 126 11.62 8.69 7.62
#